data_AF-A0A516Q6J4-F1
#
_entry.id   AF-A0A516Q6J4-F1
#
_cell.length_a   1.000
_cell.length_b   1.000
_cell.length_c   1.000
_cell.angle_alpha   90.00
_cell.angle_beta   90.00
_cell.angle_gamma   90.00
#
_symmetry.space_group_name_H-M   'P 1'
#
loop_
_entity.id
_entity.type
_entity.pdbx_description
1 polymer ?
#
loop_
_entity_poly.entity_id
_entity_poly.type
_entity_poly.pdbx_seq_one_letter_code
_entity_poly.pdbx_strand_id
1 'polypeptide(L)' 'MDRALDSENPADGLRAVVALRALADQLELLHVERARAQGWSWQQIAGLLGISKQAVHKKYGRR' A
#
# COMPACT_ATOMS: atom_id res chain seq x y z
N MET A 1 -10.96 8.94 15.90
CA MET A 1 -9.64 8.34 15.59
C MET A 1 -8.69 8.40 16.78
N ASP A 2 -8.79 9.42 17.66
CA ASP A 2 -8.01 9.56 18.90
C ASP A 2 -8.01 8.36 19.86
N ARG A 3 -9.18 7.78 20.15
CA ARG A 3 -9.30 6.81 21.25
C ARG A 3 -8.54 5.48 21.06
N ALA A 4 -8.17 5.15 19.83
CA ALA A 4 -7.42 3.93 19.52
C ALA A 4 -5.90 4.13 19.54
N LEU A 5 -5.44 5.39 19.53
CA LEU A 5 -4.03 5.73 19.65
C LEU A 5 -3.62 5.90 21.13
N ASP A 6 -4.59 6.27 21.98
CA ASP A 6 -4.44 6.44 23.43
C ASP A 6 -4.80 5.19 24.25
N SER A 7 -5.13 4.07 23.62
CA SER A 7 -5.36 2.84 24.37
C SER A 7 -4.02 2.35 24.93
N GLU A 8 -3.86 2.33 26.26
CA GLU A 8 -2.69 1.76 26.95
C GLU A 8 -2.47 0.25 26.67
N ASN A 9 -3.33 -0.36 25.85
CA ASN A 9 -3.21 -1.73 25.39
C ASN A 9 -2.50 -1.81 24.01
N PRO A 10 -1.27 -2.34 23.93
CA PRO A 10 -0.57 -2.53 22.67
C PRO A 10 -1.34 -3.35 21.61
N ALA A 11 -2.27 -4.23 22.03
CA ALA A 11 -3.09 -5.01 21.10
C ALA A 11 -4.03 -4.13 20.26
N ASP A 12 -4.55 -3.05 20.83
CA ASP A 12 -5.45 -2.12 20.14
C ASP A 12 -4.66 -1.27 19.12
N GLY A 13 -3.50 -0.77 19.52
CA GLY A 13 -2.56 -0.08 18.63
C GLY A 13 -2.12 -0.98 17.46
N LEU A 14 -1.77 -2.24 17.71
CA LEU A 14 -1.40 -3.19 16.65
C LEU A 14 -2.56 -3.49 15.71
N ARG A 15 -3.79 -3.62 16.22
CA ARG A 15 -4.98 -3.77 15.37
C ARG A 15 -5.21 -2.55 14.49
N ALA A 16 -5.02 -1.34 15.02
CA ALA A 16 -5.10 -0.10 14.24
C ALA A 16 -4.02 -0.06 13.15
N VAL A 17 -2.78 -0.43 13.47
CA VAL A 17 -1.69 -0.52 12.48
C VAL A 17 -2.01 -1.51 11.37
N VAL A 18 -2.56 -2.68 11.70
CA VAL A 18 -2.99 -3.68 10.70
C VAL A 18 -4.09 -3.12 9.80
N ALA A 19 -5.09 -2.45 10.38
CA ALA A 19 -6.17 -1.83 9.60
C ALA A 19 -5.64 -0.74 8.65
N LEU A 20 -4.71 0.10 9.12
CA LEU A 20 -4.09 1.14 8.31
C LEU A 20 -3.24 0.55 7.17
N ARG A 21 -2.48 -0.52 7.43
CA ARG A 21 -1.72 -1.23 6.38
C ARG A 21 -2.65 -1.83 5.33
N ALA A 22 -3.75 -2.45 5.73
CA ALA A 22 -4.74 -2.98 4.81
C ALA A 22 -5.35 -1.88 3.91
N LEU A 23 -5.72 -0.74 4.50
CA LEU A 23 -6.22 0.40 3.74
C LEU A 23 -5.17 0.95 2.77
N ALA A 24 -3.92 1.09 3.23
CA ALA A 24 -2.82 1.54 2.40
C ALA A 24 -2.58 0.58 1.21
N ASP A 25 -2.61 -0.74 1.43
CA ASP A 25 -2.46 -1.73 0.37
C ASP A 25 -3.61 -1.66 -0.66
N GLN A 26 -4.85 -1.40 -0.22
CA GLN A 26 -5.99 -1.21 -1.12
C GLN A 26 -5.85 0.05 -1.99
N LEU A 27 -5.45 1.17 -1.38
CA LEU A 27 -5.22 2.43 -2.10
C LEU A 27 -4.03 2.30 -3.06
N GLU A 28 -2.94 1.66 -2.63
CA GLU A 28 -1.78 1.40 -3.49
C GLU A 28 -2.19 0.61 -4.74
N LEU A 29 -2.95 -0.48 -4.59
CA LEU A 29 -3.45 -1.26 -5.72
C LEU A 29 -4.30 -0.41 -6.68
N LEU A 30 -5.28 0.33 -6.15
CA LEU A 30 -6.16 1.19 -6.94
C LEU A 30 -5.35 2.20 -7.78
N HIS A 31 -4.34 2.82 -7.18
CA HIS A 31 -3.49 3.79 -7.87
C HIS A 31 -2.53 3.14 -8.87
N VAL A 32 -2.01 1.95 -8.58
CA VAL A 32 -1.20 1.16 -9.53
C VAL A 32 -2.02 0.79 -10.76
N GLU A 33 -3.25 0.29 -10.58
CA GLU A 33 -4.16 -0.05 -11.69
C GLU A 33 -4.49 1.17 -12.54
N ARG A 34 -4.81 2.31 -11.92
CA ARG A 34 -5.04 3.58 -12.62
C ARG A 34 -3.82 4.04 -13.41
N ALA A 35 -2.63 3.96 -12.82
CA ALA A 35 -1.39 4.34 -13.50
C ALA A 35 -1.12 3.44 -14.71
N ARG A 36 -1.34 2.12 -14.56
CA ARG A 36 -1.24 1.16 -15.67
C ARG A 36 -2.25 1.44 -16.78
N ALA A 37 -3.49 1.77 -16.43
CA ALA A 37 -4.52 2.16 -17.39
C ALA A 37 -4.18 3.45 -18.14
N GLN A 38 -3.43 4.36 -17.52
CA GLN A 38 -2.89 5.58 -18.14
C GLN A 38 -1.58 5.34 -18.91
N GLY A 39 -1.15 4.08 -19.08
CA GLY A 39 0.04 3.72 -19.86
C GLY A 39 1.38 3.88 -19.13
N TRP A 40 1.39 4.17 -17.82
CA TRP A 40 2.63 4.35 -17.06
C TRP A 40 3.42 3.05 -16.98
N SER A 41 4.73 3.10 -17.23
CA SER A 41 5.59 1.92 -17.12
C SER A 41 5.72 1.42 -15.68
N TRP A 42 5.99 0.13 -15.51
CA TRP A 42 6.32 -0.46 -14.21
C TRP A 42 7.49 0.24 -13.51
N GLN A 43 8.44 0.79 -14.27
CA GLN A 43 9.58 1.52 -13.71
C GLN A 43 9.15 2.86 -13.08
N GLN A 44 8.24 3.60 -13.72
CA GLN A 44 7.71 4.84 -13.15
C GLN A 44 6.95 4.57 -11.84
N ILE A 45 6.12 3.52 -11.83
CA ILE A 45 5.36 3.13 -10.64
C ILE A 45 6.31 2.67 -9.51
N ALA A 46 7.31 1.84 -9.84
CA ALA A 46 8.31 1.38 -8.89
C ALA A 46 9.07 2.54 -8.22
N GLY A 47 9.45 3.54 -9.02
CA GLY A 47 10.14 4.74 -8.53
C GLY A 47 9.31 5.52 -7.51
N LEU A 48 7.99 5.66 -7.73
CA LEU A 48 7.09 6.32 -6.79
C LEU A 48 6.86 5.51 -5.50
N LEU A 49 6.84 4.18 -5.60
CA LEU A 49 6.68 3.29 -4.45
C LEU A 49 7.97 3.05 -3.67
N GLY A 50 9.12 3.56 -4.15
CA GLY A 50 10.42 3.35 -3.51
C GLY A 50 10.89 1.88 -3.54
N ILE A 51 10.37 1.08 -4.47
CA ILE A 51 10.71 -0.34 -4.61
C ILE A 51 11.34 -0.62 -5.97
N SER A 52 11.95 -1.79 -6.14
CA SER A 52 12.51 -2.19 -7.44
C SER A 52 11.41 -2.51 -8.45
N LYS A 53 11.73 -2.39 -9.75
CA LYS A 53 10.85 -2.81 -10.85
C LYS A 53 10.44 -4.29 -10.71
N GLN A 54 11.36 -5.15 -10.26
CA GLN A 54 11.10 -6.57 -10.04
C GLN A 54 10.12 -6.76 -8.88
N ALA A 55 10.27 -6.01 -7.78
CA ALA A 55 9.37 -6.06 -6.64
C ALA A 55 7.96 -5.62 -7.01
N VAL A 56 7.80 -4.48 -7.72
CA VAL A 56 6.47 -4.02 -8.16
C VAL A 56 5.84 -5.01 -9.13
N HIS A 57 6.61 -5.55 -10.07
CA HIS A 57 6.09 -6.53 -11.04
C HIS A 57 5.70 -7.84 -10.36
N LYS A 58 6.44 -8.27 -9.33
CA LYS A 58 6.05 -9.44 -8.53
C LYS A 58 4.78 -9.19 -7.72
N LYS A 59 4.61 -7.99 -7.15
CA LYS A 59 3.45 -7.60 -6.33
C LYS A 59 2.18 -7.41 -7.16
N TYR A 60 2.31 -6.83 -8.36
CA TYR A 60 1.16 -6.36 -9.17
C TYR A 60 1.06 -6.95 -10.58
N GLY A 61 2.13 -7.46 -11.16
CA GLY A 61 2.17 -7.86 -12.58
C GLY A 61 1.48 -9.19 -12.91
N ARG A 62 0.88 -9.87 -11.94
CA ARG A 62 0.11 -11.13 -12.13
C ARG A 62 -1.39 -10.98 -11.86
N ARG A 63 -1.84 -9.78 -11.52
CA ARG A 63 -3.26 -9.42 -11.41
C ARG A 63 -3.71 -8.86 -12.74
#